data_AF-A0A962YQ31-F1
#
_entry.id   AF-A0A962YQ31-F1
#
_cell.length_a   1.000
_cell.length_b   1.000
_cell.length_c   1.000
_cell.angle_alpha   90.00
_cell.angle_beta   90.00
_cell.angle_gamma   90.00
#
_symmetry.space_group_name_H-M   'P 1'
#
loop_
_entity.id
_entity.type
_entity.pdbx_description
1 polymer ?
#
loop_
_entity_poly.entity_id
_entity_poly.type
_entity_poly.pdbx_seq_one_letter_code
_entity_poly.pdbx_strand_id
1 'polypeptide(L)'
;MTCRPPKRHGWRTFSVLSVPSLILLVGAGSALAAPTGLPALTITPTEGGGETWSMSLQILALMTALTLLPSALLMMTAFTRIIIVLALLRQAMGTMQTPNNQILIGLALFLTFFIMSPVFDRINDQALVPYLNET
;
A
#
# COMPACT_ATOMS: atom_id res chain seq x y z
N MET A 1 -50.58 7.72 34.52
CA MET A 1 -49.66 6.62 34.15
C MET A 1 -49.80 6.29 32.67
N THR A 2 -48.80 6.56 31.85
CA THR A 2 -48.67 5.92 30.53
C THR A 2 -47.21 5.52 30.32
N CYS A 3 -46.98 4.23 30.17
CA CYS A 3 -45.68 3.61 29.93
C CYS A 3 -45.13 4.04 28.57
N ARG A 4 -43.89 4.54 28.53
CA ARG A 4 -43.11 4.77 27.29
C ARG A 4 -42.20 3.57 27.05
N PRO A 5 -42.30 2.84 25.92
CA PRO A 5 -41.44 1.69 25.66
C PRO A 5 -40.02 2.16 25.30
N PRO A 6 -38.94 1.57 25.86
CA PRO A 6 -37.59 1.88 25.44
C PRO A 6 -37.30 1.29 24.05
N LYS A 7 -36.64 2.13 23.24
CA LYS A 7 -36.36 1.94 21.82
C LYS A 7 -35.50 0.67 21.60
N ARG A 8 -36.10 -0.32 20.93
CA ARG A 8 -35.60 -1.69 20.63
C ARG A 8 -34.41 -1.74 19.64
N HIS A 9 -33.77 -0.61 19.36
CA HIS A 9 -32.91 -0.45 18.20
C HIS A 9 -31.43 -0.73 18.48
N GLY A 10 -30.98 -0.65 19.74
CA GLY A 10 -29.58 -0.92 20.13
C GLY A 10 -29.21 -2.40 20.18
N TRP A 11 -30.18 -3.29 20.38
CA TRP A 11 -29.90 -4.71 20.57
C TRP A 11 -29.59 -5.44 19.25
N ARG A 12 -30.23 -5.01 18.16
CA ARG A 12 -29.99 -5.55 16.81
C ARG A 12 -28.64 -5.09 16.24
N THR A 13 -28.24 -3.85 16.49
CA THR A 13 -26.93 -3.32 16.03
C THR A 13 -25.77 -3.93 16.82
N PHE A 14 -25.93 -4.17 18.13
CA PHE A 14 -24.92 -4.89 18.92
C PHE A 14 -24.79 -6.36 18.50
N SER A 15 -25.90 -7.04 18.21
CA SER A 15 -25.88 -8.44 17.76
C SER A 15 -25.28 -8.61 16.36
N VAL A 16 -25.45 -7.66 15.44
CA VAL A 16 -24.85 -7.73 14.09
C VAL A 16 -23.36 -7.39 14.12
N LEU A 17 -22.90 -6.55 15.06
CA LEU A 17 -21.47 -6.21 15.21
C LEU A 17 -20.66 -7.29 15.96
N SER A 18 -21.29 -8.12 16.81
CA SER A 18 -20.60 -9.20 17.53
C SER A 18 -20.33 -10.43 16.67
N VAL A 19 -21.16 -10.72 15.66
CA VAL A 19 -21.01 -11.86 14.76
C VAL A 19 -19.69 -11.84 13.96
N PRO A 20 -19.25 -10.73 13.34
CA PRO A 20 -17.94 -10.70 12.66
C PRO A 20 -16.76 -10.80 13.65
N SER A 21 -16.91 -10.28 14.88
CA SER A 21 -15.89 -10.39 15.93
C SER A 21 -15.75 -11.83 16.45
N LEU A 22 -16.87 -12.55 16.57
CA LEU A 22 -16.88 -13.96 16.98
C LEU A 22 -16.35 -14.89 15.88
N ILE A 23 -16.61 -14.57 14.60
CA ILE A 23 -16.05 -15.29 13.44
C ILE A 23 -14.54 -15.09 13.35
N LEU A 24 -14.03 -13.89 13.65
CA LEU A 24 -12.59 -13.63 13.73
C LEU A 24 -11.92 -14.36 14.91
N LEU A 25 -12.64 -14.58 16.02
CA LEU A 25 -12.10 -15.28 17.18
C LEU A 25 -12.06 -16.81 17.00
N VAL A 26 -13.03 -17.40 16.29
CA VAL A 26 -13.05 -18.86 15.99
C VAL A 26 -12.06 -19.23 14.88
N GLY A 27 -11.83 -18.35 13.90
CA GLY A 27 -10.82 -18.55 12.84
C GLY A 27 -9.36 -18.54 13.34
N ALA A 28 -9.10 -18.00 14.53
CA ALA A 28 -7.78 -18.01 15.16
C ALA A 28 -7.38 -19.39 15.74
N GLY A 29 -8.34 -20.31 15.92
CA GLY A 29 -8.08 -21.64 16.49
C GLY A 29 -7.26 -22.57 15.60
N SER A 30 -7.17 -22.30 14.30
CA SER A 30 -6.49 -23.19 13.33
C SER A 30 -5.06 -22.77 12.98
N ALA A 31 -4.54 -21.69 13.58
CA ALA A 31 -3.22 -21.13 13.21
C ALA A 31 -2.08 -21.46 14.21
N LEU A 32 -2.33 -22.31 15.21
CA LEU A 32 -1.32 -22.72 16.20
C LEU A 32 -0.72 -24.09 15.87
N ALA A 33 -0.12 -24.23 14.69
CA ALA A 33 0.71 -25.40 14.35
C ALA A 33 1.83 -25.05 13.34
N ALA A 34 2.38 -23.84 13.43
CA ALA A 34 3.62 -23.52 12.75
C ALA A 34 4.79 -23.79 13.71
N PRO A 35 5.79 -24.61 13.33
CA PRO A 35 7.00 -24.77 14.12
C PRO A 35 7.68 -23.40 14.26
N THR A 36 7.80 -22.93 15.51
CA THR A 36 8.57 -21.76 15.91
C THR A 36 10.05 -22.06 15.72
N GLY A 37 10.52 -21.89 14.49
CA GLY A 37 11.93 -21.81 14.14
C GLY A 37 12.02 -20.88 12.95
N LEU A 38 12.56 -19.68 13.14
CA LEU A 38 12.84 -18.74 12.07
C LEU A 38 13.90 -19.37 11.15
N PRO A 39 13.54 -19.89 9.95
CA PRO A 39 14.49 -20.45 8.99
C PRO A 39 14.95 -19.34 8.03
N ALA A 40 15.02 -18.10 8.53
CA ALA A 40 15.22 -16.89 7.72
C ALA A 40 16.56 -16.20 7.98
N LEU A 41 17.38 -16.69 8.93
CA LEU A 41 18.68 -16.11 9.29
C LEU A 41 19.77 -17.18 9.46
N THR A 42 19.82 -18.19 8.60
CA THR A 42 21.01 -19.06 8.50
C THR A 42 21.85 -18.59 7.32
N ILE A 43 22.74 -17.63 7.58
CA ILE A 43 23.90 -17.38 6.73
C ILE A 43 24.80 -18.61 6.91
N THR A 44 24.81 -19.52 5.94
CA THR A 44 25.83 -20.56 5.86
C THR A 44 26.93 -20.01 4.95
N PRO A 45 28.04 -19.51 5.50
CA PRO A 45 29.13 -19.01 4.68
C PRO A 45 29.76 -20.20 3.94
N THR A 46 29.59 -20.25 2.62
CA THR A 46 30.38 -21.15 1.77
C THR A 46 31.71 -20.47 1.47
N GLU A 47 32.80 -21.25 1.39
CA GLU A 47 34.21 -20.83 1.24
C GLU A 47 34.53 -20.22 -0.14
N GLY A 48 33.65 -19.37 -0.68
CA GLY A 48 33.78 -18.80 -2.03
C GLY A 48 33.04 -17.48 -2.25
N GLY A 49 32.76 -16.70 -1.20
CA GLY A 49 32.26 -15.33 -1.33
C GLY A 49 30.86 -15.16 -1.93
N GLY A 50 30.11 -16.26 -2.11
CA GLY A 50 28.71 -16.25 -2.52
C GLY A 50 27.81 -16.58 -1.34
N GLU A 51 27.13 -15.56 -0.81
CA GLU A 51 26.01 -15.75 0.12
C GLU A 51 24.86 -16.37 -0.68
N THR A 52 24.67 -17.69 -0.58
CA THR A 52 23.51 -18.38 -1.18
C THR A 52 22.26 -17.97 -0.41
N TRP A 53 21.71 -16.79 -0.72
CA TRP A 53 20.38 -16.41 -0.28
C TRP A 53 19.41 -17.50 -0.74
N SER A 54 18.61 -18.04 0.19
CA SER A 54 17.62 -19.05 -0.18
C SER A 54 16.72 -18.46 -1.25
N MET A 55 16.38 -19.23 -2.30
CA MET A 55 15.49 -18.78 -3.37
C MET A 55 14.20 -18.15 -2.82
N SER A 56 13.71 -18.66 -1.68
CA SER A 56 12.59 -18.09 -0.93
C SER A 56 12.84 -16.65 -0.43
N LEU A 57 14.05 -16.35 0.07
CA LEU A 57 14.42 -15.02 0.56
C LEU A 57 14.65 -14.04 -0.60
N GLN A 58 15.18 -14.50 -1.73
CA GLN A 58 15.25 -13.72 -2.97
C GLN A 58 13.85 -13.36 -3.50
N ILE A 59 12.93 -14.32 -3.54
CA ILE A 59 11.54 -14.08 -3.97
C ILE A 59 10.84 -13.12 -3.00
N LEU A 60 11.05 -13.29 -1.69
CA LEU A 60 10.50 -12.38 -0.68
C LEU A 60 11.01 -10.93 -0.89
N ALA A 61 12.31 -10.76 -1.10
CA ALA A 61 12.93 -9.47 -1.37
C ALA A 61 12.39 -8.85 -2.66
N LEU A 62 12.22 -9.66 -3.72
CA LEU A 62 11.70 -9.22 -5.01
C LEU A 62 10.23 -8.78 -4.91
N MET A 63 9.38 -9.52 -4.19
CA MET A 63 7.99 -9.12 -3.92
C MET A 63 7.89 -7.85 -3.09
N THR A 64 8.79 -7.71 -2.11
CA THR A 64 8.88 -6.49 -1.29
C THR A 64 9.31 -5.31 -2.16
N ALA A 65 10.34 -5.47 -2.99
CA ALA A 65 10.80 -4.45 -3.90
C ALA A 65 9.71 -4.04 -4.91
N LEU A 66 9.02 -5.00 -5.54
CA LEU A 66 7.97 -4.69 -6.52
C LEU A 66 6.78 -3.93 -5.94
N THR A 67 6.47 -4.11 -4.67
CA THR A 67 5.35 -3.41 -4.00
C THR A 67 5.78 -2.04 -3.47
N LEU A 68 6.98 -1.92 -2.93
CA LEU A 68 7.52 -0.64 -2.43
C LEU A 68 7.91 0.30 -3.58
N LEU A 69 8.55 -0.20 -4.62
CA LEU A 69 9.07 0.59 -5.74
C LEU A 69 8.02 1.53 -6.38
N PRO A 70 6.79 1.10 -6.73
CA PRO A 70 5.80 2.00 -7.31
C PRO A 70 5.35 3.08 -6.31
N SER A 71 5.19 2.74 -5.03
CA SER A 71 4.79 3.71 -3.99
C SER A 71 5.91 4.73 -3.69
N ALA A 72 7.16 4.27 -3.65
CA ALA A 72 8.33 5.10 -3.44
C ALA A 72 8.53 6.08 -4.62
N LEU A 73 8.39 5.60 -5.85
CA LEU A 73 8.45 6.46 -7.05
C LEU A 73 7.38 7.56 -7.00
N LEU A 74 6.14 7.22 -6.65
CA LEU A 74 5.09 8.23 -6.50
C LEU A 74 5.44 9.27 -5.43
N MET A 75 5.98 8.85 -4.28
CA MET A 75 6.40 9.75 -3.21
C MET A 75 7.57 10.67 -3.59
N MET A 76 8.49 10.20 -4.45
CA MET A 76 9.62 10.98 -4.95
C MET A 76 9.24 11.97 -6.05
N THR A 77 8.04 11.86 -6.64
CA THR A 77 7.60 12.70 -7.76
C THR A 77 6.71 13.88 -7.33
N ALA A 78 6.32 14.73 -8.29
CA ALA A 78 5.39 15.84 -8.08
C ALA A 78 3.97 15.39 -7.65
N PHE A 79 3.66 14.09 -7.73
CA PHE A 79 2.36 13.52 -7.36
C PHE A 79 1.91 13.93 -5.95
N THR A 80 2.78 13.80 -4.94
CA THR A 80 2.48 14.17 -3.55
C THR A 80 2.15 15.66 -3.41
N ARG A 81 2.89 16.53 -4.11
CA ARG A 81 2.66 17.98 -4.09
C ARG A 81 1.31 18.34 -4.73
N ILE A 82 0.97 17.72 -5.86
CA ILE A 82 -0.30 17.95 -6.55
C ILE A 82 -1.48 17.50 -5.69
N ILE A 83 -1.41 16.32 -5.07
CA ILE A 83 -2.47 15.81 -4.17
C ILE A 83 -2.70 16.75 -3.00
N ILE A 84 -1.64 17.20 -2.32
CA ILE A 84 -1.79 18.08 -1.15
C ILE A 84 -2.46 19.39 -1.56
N VAL A 85 -2.05 20.00 -2.67
CA VAL A 85 -2.67 21.25 -3.14
C VAL A 85 -4.15 21.05 -3.47
N LEU A 86 -4.51 19.99 -4.20
CA LEU A 86 -5.91 19.68 -4.53
C LEU A 86 -6.74 19.33 -3.28
N ALA A 87 -6.16 18.62 -2.31
CA ALA A 87 -6.81 18.29 -1.05
C ALA A 87 -7.08 19.54 -0.19
N LEU A 88 -6.13 20.47 -0.14
CA LEU A 88 -6.30 21.74 0.56
C LEU A 88 -7.36 22.63 -0.10
N LEU A 89 -7.40 22.68 -1.44
CA LEU A 89 -8.45 23.38 -2.18
C LEU A 89 -9.85 22.82 -1.88
N ARG A 90 -9.98 21.49 -1.78
CA ARG A 90 -11.23 20.85 -1.40
C ARG A 90 -11.68 21.24 0.02
N GLN A 91 -10.76 21.26 0.98
CA GLN A 91 -11.05 21.68 2.35
C GLN A 91 -11.55 23.15 2.38
N ALA A 92 -10.94 24.00 1.56
CA ALA A 92 -11.28 25.42 1.47
C ALA A 92 -12.67 25.68 0.86
N MET A 93 -13.16 24.80 -0.02
CA MET A 93 -14.50 24.94 -0.63
C MET A 93 -15.66 24.57 0.30
N GLY A 94 -15.40 24.07 1.52
CA GLY A 94 -16.42 23.81 2.54
C GLY A 94 -17.42 22.68 2.24
N THR A 95 -17.39 22.10 1.03
CA THR A 95 -18.25 20.98 0.64
C THR A 95 -17.63 19.65 1.04
N MET A 96 -18.29 18.88 1.92
CA MET A 96 -17.74 17.61 2.44
C MET A 96 -17.82 16.44 1.47
N GLN A 97 -18.63 16.52 0.39
CA GLN A 97 -18.91 15.38 -0.49
C GLN A 97 -18.41 15.52 -1.93
N THR A 98 -17.93 16.69 -2.34
CA THR A 98 -17.33 16.90 -3.66
C THR A 98 -15.85 17.20 -3.53
N PRO A 99 -14.94 16.52 -4.27
CA PRO A 99 -15.03 15.24 -5.01
C PRO A 99 -14.42 14.04 -4.25
N ASN A 100 -14.96 12.83 -4.50
CA ASN A 100 -14.48 11.53 -3.98
C ASN A 100 -12.95 11.41 -4.12
N ASN A 101 -12.26 10.88 -3.10
CA ASN A 101 -10.81 10.70 -3.07
C ASN A 101 -10.27 9.97 -4.32
N GLN A 102 -11.05 9.05 -4.88
CA GLN A 102 -10.70 8.34 -6.12
C GLN A 102 -10.54 9.29 -7.33
N ILE A 103 -11.36 10.34 -7.42
CA ILE A 103 -11.29 11.33 -8.50
C ILE A 103 -10.05 12.22 -8.33
N LEU A 104 -9.75 12.63 -7.09
CA LEU A 104 -8.54 13.42 -6.80
C LEU A 104 -7.27 12.65 -7.20
N ILE A 105 -7.19 11.38 -6.84
CA ILE A 105 -6.05 10.52 -7.19
C ILE A 105 -5.94 10.35 -8.72
N GLY A 106 -7.08 10.14 -9.41
CA GLY A 106 -7.11 10.02 -10.87
C GLY A 106 -6.64 11.28 -11.60
N LEU A 107 -7.13 12.46 -11.20
CA LEU A 107 -6.69 13.74 -11.74
C LEU A 107 -5.21 13.98 -11.44
N ALA A 108 -4.75 13.69 -10.23
CA ALA A 108 -3.36 13.88 -9.83
C ALA A 108 -2.39 13.02 -10.64
N LEU A 109 -2.71 11.74 -10.91
CA LEU A 109 -1.87 10.88 -11.74
C LEU A 109 -1.77 11.38 -13.19
N PHE A 110 -2.88 11.82 -13.77
CA PHE A 110 -2.89 12.36 -15.13
C PHE A 110 -2.03 13.63 -15.25
N LEU A 111 -2.23 14.58 -14.33
CA LEU A 111 -1.43 15.80 -14.25
C LEU A 111 0.06 15.50 -13.99
N THR A 112 0.36 14.48 -13.19
CA THR A 112 1.73 14.07 -12.90
C THR A 112 2.43 13.59 -14.15
N PHE A 113 1.81 12.72 -14.96
CA PHE A 113 2.40 12.26 -16.22
C PHE A 113 2.69 13.41 -17.19
N PHE A 114 1.77 14.39 -17.29
CA PHE A 114 1.97 15.56 -18.14
C PHE A 114 3.17 16.41 -17.70
N ILE A 115 3.31 16.67 -16.39
CA ILE A 115 4.42 17.46 -15.85
C ILE A 115 5.75 16.69 -15.87
N MET A 116 5.71 15.36 -15.80
CA MET A 116 6.89 14.48 -15.78
C MET A 116 7.42 14.10 -17.16
N SER A 117 6.74 14.45 -18.27
CA SER A 117 7.25 14.24 -19.63
C SER A 117 8.75 14.52 -19.81
N PRO A 118 9.32 15.68 -19.39
CA PRO A 118 10.74 15.96 -19.58
C PRO A 118 11.66 15.06 -18.74
N VAL A 119 11.19 14.51 -17.62
CA VAL A 119 12.01 13.61 -16.80
C VAL A 119 12.16 12.26 -17.49
N PHE A 120 11.13 11.78 -18.18
CA PHE A 120 11.24 10.58 -19.01
C PHE A 120 12.27 10.74 -20.14
N ASP A 121 12.29 11.90 -20.81
CA ASP A 121 13.28 12.20 -21.84
C ASP A 121 14.71 12.18 -21.27
N ARG A 122 14.93 12.78 -20.10
CA ARG A 122 16.25 12.77 -19.44
C ARG A 122 16.69 11.38 -19.04
N ILE A 123 15.78 10.55 -18.53
CA ILE A 123 16.07 9.16 -18.18
C ILE A 123 16.44 8.35 -19.42
N ASN A 124 15.73 8.57 -20.53
CA ASN A 124 16.05 7.93 -21.80
C ASN A 124 17.49 8.24 -22.23
N ASP A 125 17.86 9.51 -22.25
CA ASP A 125 19.18 9.95 -22.74
C ASP A 125 20.33 9.61 -21.77
N GLN A 126 20.10 9.67 -20.47
CA GLN A 126 21.15 9.52 -19.45
C GLN A 126 21.32 8.10 -18.92
N ALA A 127 20.29 7.25 -19.01
CA ALA A 127 20.33 5.90 -18.44
C ALA A 127 20.03 4.82 -19.48
N LEU A 128 18.99 5.02 -20.31
CA LEU A 128 18.54 3.98 -21.23
C LEU A 128 19.48 3.81 -22.42
N VAL A 129 19.81 4.92 -23.11
CA VAL A 129 20.73 4.94 -24.25
C VAL A 129 22.13 4.43 -23.90
N PRO A 130 22.80 4.88 -22.80
CA PRO A 130 24.11 4.33 -22.45
C PRO A 130 24.04 2.86 -22.06
N TYR A 131 23.04 2.41 -21.29
CA TYR A 131 22.92 1.00 -20.91
C TYR A 131 22.78 0.06 -22.11
N LEU A 132 22.11 0.51 -23.18
CA LEU A 132 21.96 -0.27 -24.42
C LEU A 132 23.18 -0.20 -25.34
N ASN A 133 24.01 0.83 -25.21
CA ASN A 133 25.24 1.02 -26.01
C ASN A 133 26.51 0.52 -25.31
N GLU A 134 26.42 0.13 -24.03
CA GLU A 134 27.50 -0.47 -23.24
C GLU A 134 27.61 -2.01 -23.40
N THR A 135 26.92 -2.58 -24.39
CA THR A 135 27.25 -3.89 -25.01
C THR A 135 27.90 -3.69 -26.37
#